data_AF-A0A2K5L568-F1
#
_entry.id   AF-A0A2K5L568-F1
#
_cell.length_a   1.000
_cell.length_b   1.000
_cell.length_c   1.000
_cell.angle_alpha   90.00
_cell.angle_beta   90.00
_cell.angle_gamma   90.00
#
_symmetry.space_group_name_H-M   'P 1'
#
loop_
_entity.id
_entity.type
_entity.pdbx_description
1 polymer ?
#
loop_
_entity_poly.entity_id
_entity_poly.type
_entity_poly.pdbx_seq_one_letter_code
_entity_poly.pdbx_strand_id
1 'polypeptide(L)' 'MQKLITLKSLYISYYDRDPRYLTWRILLIHFNQYIKYNDRNTSIFT' A
#
# COMPACT_ATOMS: atom_id res chain seq x y z
N MET A 1 15.99 -13.33 -20.13
CA MET A 1 15.92 -12.18 -19.20
C MET A 1 15.61 -12.69 -17.81
N GLN A 2 16.61 -12.84 -16.94
CA GLN A 2 16.40 -13.20 -15.53
C GLN A 2 15.97 -11.95 -14.76
N LYS A 3 14.76 -11.95 -14.21
CA LYS A 3 14.27 -10.89 -13.32
C LYS A 3 15.03 -11.00 -12.00
N LEU A 4 15.85 -10.00 -11.69
CA LEU A 4 16.54 -9.89 -10.42
C LEU A 4 15.52 -9.54 -9.34
N ILE A 5 15.09 -10.54 -8.57
CA ILE A 5 14.21 -10.32 -7.42
C ILE A 5 15.09 -9.83 -6.28
N THR A 6 14.90 -8.58 -5.86
CA THR A 6 15.62 -8.02 -4.72
C THR A 6 15.07 -8.60 -3.42
N LEU A 7 15.93 -8.73 -2.40
CA LEU A 7 15.56 -9.24 -1.08
C LEU A 7 14.35 -8.48 -0.50
N LYS A 8 14.29 -7.17 -0.78
CA LYS A 8 13.17 -6.29 -0.42
C LYS A 8 11.85 -6.71 -1.09
N SER A 9 11.88 -7.08 -2.37
CA SER A 9 10.69 -7.55 -3.10
C SER A 9 10.20 -8.89 -2.57
N LEU A 10 11.12 -9.77 -2.20
CA LEU A 10 10.83 -11.06 -1.58
C LEU A 10 10.20 -10.88 -0.19
N TYR A 11 10.74 -9.97 0.60
CA TYR A 11 10.20 -9.58 1.91
C TYR A 11 8.77 -9.05 1.76
N ILE A 12 8.54 -8.04 0.90
CA ILE A 12 7.19 -7.50 0.68
C ILE A 12 6.21 -8.60 0.26
N SER A 13 6.61 -9.51 -0.64
CA SER A 13 5.76 -10.63 -1.06
C SER A 13 5.46 -11.62 0.06
N TYR A 14 6.32 -11.76 1.06
CA TYR A 14 6.08 -12.63 2.21
C TYR A 14 5.03 -12.01 3.14
N TYR A 15 5.17 -10.74 3.51
CA TYR A 15 4.21 -10.03 4.37
C TYR A 15 2.85 -9.81 3.70
N ASP A 16 2.82 -9.70 2.36
CA ASP A 16 1.56 -9.60 1.63
C ASP A 16 0.71 -10.88 1.75
N ARG A 17 1.34 -12.05 1.88
CA ARG A 17 0.66 -13.35 1.95
C ARG A 17 0.32 -13.80 3.37
N ASP A 18 0.92 -13.20 4.40
CA ASP A 18 0.72 -13.61 5.78
C ASP A 18 -0.57 -12.99 6.36
N PRO A 19 -1.53 -13.80 6.83
CA PRO A 19 -2.83 -13.34 7.31
C PRO A 19 -2.72 -12.44 8.55
N ARG A 20 -1.62 -12.48 9.30
CA ARG A 20 -1.38 -11.60 10.45
C ARG A 20 -1.29 -10.13 10.06
N TYR A 21 -0.91 -9.84 8.82
CA TYR A 21 -0.77 -8.49 8.30
C TYR A 21 -2.00 -8.03 7.49
N LEU A 22 -3.05 -8.85 7.42
CA LEU A 22 -4.29 -8.50 6.70
C LEU A 22 -4.90 -7.19 7.22
N THR A 23 -5.00 -7.04 8.53
CA THR A 23 -5.54 -5.82 9.16
C THR A 23 -4.71 -4.58 8.81
N TRP A 24 -3.38 -4.71 8.85
CA TRP A 24 -2.48 -3.61 8.47
C TRP A 24 -2.59 -3.22 7.00
N ARG A 25 -2.76 -4.19 6.09
CA ARG A 25 -2.99 -3.95 4.66
C ARG A 25 -4.30 -3.19 4.45
N ILE A 26 -5.38 -3.62 5.10
CA ILE A 26 -6.69 -2.96 5.02
C ILE A 26 -6.59 -1.51 5.53
N LEU A 27 -5.95 -1.29 6.69
CA LEU A 27 -5.74 0.05 7.24
C LEU A 27 -4.93 0.95 6.29
N LEU A 28 -3.85 0.42 5.69
CA LEU A 28 -3.05 1.15 4.71
C LEU A 28 -3.86 1.55 3.46
N ILE A 29 -4.72 0.65 2.96
CA ILE A 29 -5.60 0.94 1.83
C ILE A 29 -6.57 2.07 2.19
N HIS A 30 -7.23 1.98 3.35
CA HIS A 30 -8.16 3.02 3.81
C HIS A 30 -7.45 4.36 4.04
N PHE A 31 -6.26 4.34 4.62
CA PHE A 31 -5.45 5.54 4.84
C PHE A 31 -5.06 6.20 3.51
N ASN A 32 -4.66 5.43 2.51
CA ASN A 32 -4.32 5.96 1.20
C ASN A 32 -5.56 6.53 0.46
N GLN A 33 -6.71 5.86 0.58
CA GLN A 33 -7.99 6.39 0.08
C GLN A 33 -8.38 7.71 0.78
N TYR A 34 -8.17 7.80 2.09
CA TYR A 34 -8.41 9.01 2.86
C TYR A 34 -7.51 10.17 2.40
N ILE A 35 -6.20 9.93 2.24
CA ILE A 35 -5.27 10.93 1.69
C ILE A 35 -5.74 11.38 0.31
N LYS A 36 -6.05 10.43 -0.58
CA LYS A 36 -6.50 10.74 -1.95
C LYS A 36 -7.80 11.54 -1.98
N TYR A 37 -8.73 11.24 -1.07
CA TYR A 37 -9.97 12.00 -0.91
C TYR A 37 -9.68 13.42 -0.42
N ASN A 38 -8.79 13.57 0.56
CA ASN A 38 -8.42 14.86 1.11
C ASN A 38 -7.67 15.72 0.08
N ASP A 39 -6.76 15.14 -0.68
CA ASP A 39 -6.04 15.82 -1.78
C ASP A 39 -7.00 16.32 -2.86
N ARG A 40 -7.95 15.47 -3.27
CA ARG A 40 -8.99 15.83 -4.24
C ARG A 40 -9.91 16.94 -3.73
N ASN A 41 -10.25 16.94 -2.44
CA ASN A 41 -11.01 18.03 -1.85
C ASN A 41 -10.19 19.32 -1.79
N THR A 42 -8.92 19.25 -1.41
CA THR A 42 -8.03 20.43 -1.39
C THR A 42 -7.94 21.09 -2.77
N SER A 43 -7.90 20.29 -3.84
CA SER A 43 -7.91 20.77 -5.23
C SER A 43 -9.25 21.37 -5.69
N ILE A 44 -10.38 21.08 -5.04
CA ILE A 44 -11.71 21.62 -5.38
C ILE A 44 -11.97 22.96 -4.66
N PHE A 45 -11.31 23.19 -3.53
CA PHE A 45 -11.44 24.42 -2.73
C PHE A 45 -10.38 25.50 -3.06
N THR A 46 -9.53 25.28 -4.06
CA THR A 46 -8.63 26.29 -4.66
C THR A 46 -9.15 26.71 -6.02
#